data_AF-A0A0Q9WL65-F1
#
_entry.id   AF-A0A0Q9WL65-F1
#
_cell.length_a   1.000
_cell.length_b   1.000
_cell.length_c   1.000
_cell.angle_alpha   90.00
_cell.angle_beta   90.00
_cell.angle_gamma   90.00
#
_symmetry.space_group_name_H-M   'P 1'
#
loop_
_entity.id
_entity.type
_entity.pdbx_description
1 polymer ?
#
loop_
_entity_poly.entity_id
_entity_poly.type
_entity_poly.pdbx_seq_one_letter_code
_entity_poly.pdbx_strand_id
1 'polypeptide(L)'
;MMRRTFLIKCYWALYWTNLIVAHIICILYWSLIYPRDRGMDNPMRLNTLNNIWTHALPLFFFTIDHMVVAQPARIMHFIYPLGFSFAYVAFSCLYYLLGYRDPRGHAYIYPMLDYRKLGVAIRTIALTTLLLLGCSTLQYGVYRLRVFIARKLNKLQ
;
A
#
# COMPACT_ATOMS: atom_id res chain seq x y z
N MET A 1 -27.45 2.85 -17.95
CA MET A 1 -26.43 1.77 -18.03
C MET A 1 -25.02 2.25 -17.61
N MET A 2 -24.57 3.43 -18.07
CA MET A 2 -23.21 3.97 -17.86
C MET A 2 -22.76 4.16 -16.39
N ARG A 3 -23.67 4.54 -15.47
CA ARG A 3 -23.37 4.75 -14.04
C ARG A 3 -22.92 3.48 -13.32
N ARG A 4 -23.45 2.31 -13.69
CA ARG A 4 -23.06 1.02 -13.08
C ARG A 4 -21.66 0.59 -13.51
N THR A 5 -21.28 0.81 -14.76
CA THR A 5 -19.96 0.44 -15.28
C THR A 5 -18.84 1.31 -14.69
N PHE A 6 -19.09 2.60 -14.48
CA PHE A 6 -18.12 3.48 -13.82
C PHE A 6 -17.85 3.04 -12.37
N LEU A 7 -18.92 2.80 -11.59
CA LEU A 7 -18.79 2.36 -10.20
C LEU A 7 -17.99 1.06 -10.08
N ILE A 8 -18.22 0.09 -10.97
CA ILE A 8 -17.47 -1.17 -10.99
C ILE A 8 -15.98 -0.93 -11.29
N LYS A 9 -15.66 -0.05 -12.26
CA LYS A 9 -14.26 0.30 -12.57
C LYS A 9 -13.58 1.00 -11.40
N CYS A 10 -14.26 1.95 -10.74
CA CYS A 10 -13.75 2.62 -9.55
C CYS A 10 -13.52 1.64 -8.41
N TYR A 11 -14.51 0.78 -8.13
CA TYR A 11 -14.36 -0.29 -7.13
C TYR A 11 -13.14 -1.16 -7.41
N TRP A 12 -12.93 -1.56 -8.67
CA TRP A 12 -11.80 -2.41 -9.05
C TRP A 12 -10.45 -1.70 -8.90
N ALA A 13 -10.38 -0.42 -9.26
CA ALA A 13 -9.18 0.40 -9.07
C ALA A 13 -8.84 0.58 -7.58
N LEU A 14 -9.84 0.89 -6.75
CA LEU A 14 -9.69 1.03 -5.30
C LEU A 14 -9.33 -0.30 -4.64
N TYR A 15 -9.97 -1.38 -5.06
CA TYR A 15 -9.68 -2.73 -4.61
C TYR A 15 -8.20 -3.11 -4.84
N TRP A 16 -7.72 -2.95 -6.08
CA TRP A 16 -6.34 -3.26 -6.41
C TRP A 16 -5.36 -2.33 -5.66
N THR A 17 -5.70 -1.04 -5.56
CA THR A 17 -4.89 -0.08 -4.78
C THR A 17 -4.76 -0.50 -3.34
N ASN A 18 -5.88 -0.84 -2.69
CA ASN A 18 -5.91 -1.24 -1.28
C ASN A 18 -5.14 -2.55 -1.04
N LEU A 19 -5.29 -3.54 -1.91
CA LEU A 19 -4.54 -4.80 -1.85
C LEU A 19 -3.03 -4.56 -1.88
N ILE A 20 -2.54 -3.73 -2.81
CA ILE A 20 -1.11 -3.48 -2.95
C ILE A 20 -0.58 -2.56 -1.84
N VAL A 21 -1.31 -1.52 -1.48
CA VAL A 21 -0.90 -0.59 -0.41
C VAL A 21 -0.80 -1.30 0.93
N ALA A 22 -1.71 -2.23 1.25
CA ALA A 22 -1.61 -3.03 2.48
C ALA A 22 -0.31 -3.84 2.58
N HIS A 23 0.20 -4.35 1.44
CA HIS A 23 1.49 -5.05 1.42
C HIS A 23 2.66 -4.10 1.66
N ILE A 24 2.66 -2.97 0.99
CA ILE A 24 3.69 -1.94 1.14
C ILE A 24 3.72 -1.43 2.57
N ILE A 25 2.55 -1.12 3.15
CA ILE A 25 2.42 -0.67 4.54
C ILE A 25 2.99 -1.72 5.48
N CYS A 26 2.62 -3.00 5.36
CA CYS A 26 3.16 -4.05 6.21
C CYS A 26 4.68 -4.09 6.14
N ILE A 27 5.25 -4.16 4.94
CA ILE A 27 6.70 -4.26 4.75
C ILE A 27 7.42 -3.03 5.30
N LEU A 28 7.03 -1.82 4.89
CA LEU A 28 7.69 -0.58 5.30
C LEU A 28 7.52 -0.29 6.78
N TYR A 29 6.34 -0.58 7.34
CA TYR A 29 6.07 -0.36 8.74
C TYR A 29 6.98 -1.20 9.62
N TRP A 30 6.96 -2.52 9.45
CA TRP A 30 7.73 -3.43 10.29
C TRP A 30 9.25 -3.30 10.09
N SER A 31 9.71 -2.94 8.90
CA SER A 31 11.14 -2.78 8.62
C SER A 31 11.71 -1.40 8.97
N LEU A 32 10.99 -0.31 8.72
CA LEU A 32 11.56 1.06 8.79
C LEU A 32 10.94 1.95 9.87
N ILE A 33 9.69 1.70 10.27
CA ILE A 33 8.91 2.58 11.14
C ILE A 33 8.81 2.00 12.56
N TYR A 34 8.32 0.78 12.71
CA TYR A 34 8.11 0.10 13.99
C TYR A 34 9.34 0.09 14.92
N PRO A 35 10.58 -0.13 14.44
CA PRO A 35 11.75 -0.11 15.33
C PRO A 35 11.92 1.21 16.10
N ARG A 36 11.50 2.33 15.50
CA ARG A 36 11.52 3.66 16.11
C ARG A 36 10.23 3.97 16.86
N ASP A 37 9.08 3.59 16.29
CA ASP A 37 7.78 3.96 16.85
C ASP A 37 7.43 3.23 18.15
N ARG A 38 8.06 2.09 18.43
CA ARG A 38 7.81 1.29 19.64
C ARG A 38 8.42 1.88 20.92
N GLY A 39 9.27 2.91 20.82
CA GLY A 39 9.89 3.59 21.97
C GLY A 39 8.85 4.15 22.94
N MET A 40 9.12 4.07 24.26
CA MET A 40 8.20 4.57 25.30
C MET A 40 8.10 6.10 25.31
N ASP A 41 9.11 6.77 24.78
CA ASP A 41 9.23 8.21 24.61
C ASP A 41 8.43 8.75 23.41
N ASN A 42 7.91 7.87 22.54
CA ASN A 42 7.14 8.29 21.38
C ASN A 42 5.68 8.62 21.77
N PRO A 43 5.25 9.89 21.71
CA PRO A 43 3.88 10.29 22.07
C PRO A 43 2.83 9.73 21.10
N MET A 44 3.24 9.25 19.92
CA MET A 44 2.37 8.63 18.91
C MET A 44 2.41 7.09 18.95
N ARG A 45 3.03 6.50 19.98
CA ARG A 45 3.15 5.05 20.11
C ARG A 45 1.78 4.38 20.19
N LEU A 46 1.56 3.43 19.30
CA LEU A 46 0.40 2.55 19.36
C LEU A 46 0.70 1.32 20.22
N ASN A 47 -0.34 0.78 20.87
CA ASN A 47 -0.22 -0.51 21.55
C ASN A 47 -0.01 -1.66 20.54
N THR A 48 0.46 -2.81 21.02
CA THR A 48 0.81 -3.96 20.17
C THR A 48 -0.36 -4.44 19.32
N LEU A 49 -1.56 -4.50 19.90
CA LEU A 49 -2.76 -4.96 19.18
C LEU A 49 -3.09 -4.01 18.02
N ASN A 50 -3.05 -2.70 18.26
CA ASN A 50 -3.29 -1.69 17.25
C ASN A 50 -2.23 -1.75 16.14
N ASN A 51 -0.95 -1.99 16.47
CA ASN A 51 0.10 -2.15 15.46
C ASN A 51 -0.17 -3.34 14.52
N ILE A 52 -0.54 -4.49 15.09
CA ILE A 52 -0.90 -5.68 14.32
C ILE A 52 -2.15 -5.42 13.48
N TRP A 53 -3.17 -4.82 14.09
CA TRP A 53 -4.45 -4.54 13.44
C TRP A 53 -4.30 -3.61 12.23
N THR A 54 -3.52 -2.54 12.36
CA THR A 54 -3.41 -1.52 11.30
C THR A 54 -2.35 -1.84 10.25
N HIS A 55 -1.27 -2.55 10.62
CA HIS A 55 -0.13 -2.72 9.72
C HIS A 55 0.13 -4.17 9.28
N ALA A 56 -0.35 -5.19 10.00
CA ALA A 56 -0.11 -6.60 9.64
C ALA A 56 -1.35 -7.29 9.06
N LEU A 57 -2.49 -7.24 9.75
CA LEU A 57 -3.71 -7.95 9.36
C LEU A 57 -4.26 -7.58 7.97
N PRO A 58 -4.24 -6.31 7.52
CA PRO A 58 -4.81 -5.94 6.23
C PRO A 58 -4.18 -6.68 5.04
N LEU A 59 -2.86 -6.94 5.08
CA LEU A 59 -2.18 -7.75 4.06
C LEU A 59 -2.79 -9.15 3.94
N PHE A 60 -3.07 -9.80 5.08
CA PHE A 60 -3.61 -11.16 5.08
C PHE A 60 -5.06 -11.17 4.62
N PHE A 61 -5.90 -10.30 5.19
CA PHE A 61 -7.32 -10.26 4.84
C PHE A 61 -7.54 -9.91 3.38
N PHE A 62 -6.83 -8.93 2.83
CA PHE A 62 -7.01 -8.57 1.42
C PHE A 62 -6.44 -9.63 0.48
N THR A 63 -5.37 -10.35 0.86
CA THR A 63 -4.87 -11.48 0.05
C THR A 63 -5.83 -12.66 0.06
N ILE A 64 -6.42 -13.00 1.22
CA ILE A 64 -7.43 -14.05 1.33
C ILE A 64 -8.67 -13.67 0.54
N ASP A 65 -9.14 -12.43 0.68
CA ASP A 65 -10.25 -11.92 -0.12
C ASP A 65 -9.93 -11.98 -1.62
N HIS A 66 -8.70 -11.66 -2.02
CA HIS A 66 -8.24 -11.82 -3.41
C HIS A 66 -8.27 -13.26 -3.92
N MET A 67 -8.09 -14.24 -3.05
CA MET A 67 -8.24 -15.66 -3.39
C MET A 67 -9.70 -16.10 -3.48
N VAL A 68 -10.61 -15.48 -2.72
CA VAL A 68 -12.02 -15.85 -2.64
C VAL A 68 -12.86 -15.13 -3.71
N VAL A 69 -12.70 -13.82 -3.84
CA VAL A 69 -13.47 -12.98 -4.74
C VAL A 69 -12.94 -13.12 -6.16
N ALA A 70 -13.75 -13.66 -7.06
CA ALA A 70 -13.41 -13.94 -8.45
C ALA A 70 -13.23 -12.70 -9.34
N GLN A 71 -12.74 -11.58 -8.81
CA GLN A 71 -12.36 -10.42 -9.60
C GLN A 71 -11.21 -10.78 -10.54
N PRO A 72 -11.29 -10.40 -11.84
CA PRO A 72 -10.17 -10.55 -12.74
C PRO A 72 -9.00 -9.66 -12.26
N ALA A 73 -7.77 -10.09 -12.51
CA ALA A 73 -6.60 -9.25 -12.30
C ALA A 73 -5.77 -9.18 -13.59
N ARG A 74 -5.17 -8.02 -13.85
CA ARG A 74 -4.27 -7.77 -14.97
C ARG A 74 -3.01 -7.13 -14.42
N ILE A 75 -1.86 -7.47 -14.99
CA ILE A 75 -0.58 -6.91 -14.53
C ILE A 75 -0.60 -5.37 -14.59
N MET A 76 -1.22 -4.79 -15.62
CA MET A 76 -1.38 -3.34 -15.80
C MET A 76 -2.16 -2.64 -14.68
N HIS A 77 -2.83 -3.35 -13.77
CA HIS A 77 -3.50 -2.69 -12.66
C HIS A 77 -2.54 -2.01 -11.67
N PHE A 78 -1.22 -2.24 -11.76
CA PHE A 78 -0.24 -1.49 -10.96
C PHE A 78 -0.37 0.04 -11.14
N ILE A 79 -0.96 0.52 -12.24
CA ILE A 79 -1.16 1.96 -12.47
C ILE A 79 -2.04 2.61 -11.40
N TYR A 80 -2.98 1.86 -10.80
CA TYR A 80 -3.89 2.41 -9.78
C TYR A 80 -3.17 2.73 -8.46
N PRO A 81 -2.47 1.78 -7.80
CA PRO A 81 -1.66 2.10 -6.63
C PRO A 81 -0.52 3.06 -6.95
N LEU A 82 0.03 3.05 -8.18
CA LEU A 82 1.06 4.01 -8.58
C LEU A 82 0.51 5.45 -8.57
N GLY A 83 -0.67 5.67 -9.15
CA GLY A 83 -1.34 6.98 -9.11
C GLY A 83 -1.63 7.44 -7.68
N PHE A 84 -2.11 6.53 -6.82
CA PHE A 84 -2.30 6.81 -5.39
C PHE A 84 -0.98 7.18 -4.69
N SER A 85 0.10 6.45 -4.99
CA SER A 85 1.43 6.73 -4.43
C SER A 85 1.96 8.10 -4.84
N PHE A 86 1.80 8.49 -6.10
CA PHE A 86 2.21 9.84 -6.54
C PHE A 86 1.34 10.94 -5.93
N ALA A 87 0.04 10.71 -5.76
CA ALA A 87 -0.82 11.65 -5.02
C ALA A 87 -0.34 11.82 -3.57
N TYR A 88 0.08 10.74 -2.91
CA TYR A 88 0.65 10.80 -1.57
C TYR A 88 1.98 11.55 -1.53
N VAL A 89 2.88 11.32 -2.50
CA VAL A 89 4.15 12.06 -2.61
C VAL A 89 3.92 13.56 -2.84
N ALA A 90 2.94 13.92 -3.67
CA ALA A 90 2.54 15.31 -3.87
C ALA A 90 2.02 15.93 -2.57
N PHE A 91 1.13 15.21 -1.86
CA PHE A 91 0.64 15.61 -0.55
C PHE A 91 1.78 15.81 0.46
N SER A 92 2.72 14.88 0.59
CA SER A 92 3.85 15.00 1.53
C SER A 92 4.82 16.12 1.16
N CYS A 93 4.99 16.40 -0.14
CA CYS A 93 5.76 17.55 -0.61
C CYS A 93 5.08 18.88 -0.23
N LEU A 94 3.77 18.99 -0.49
CA LEU A 94 2.98 20.16 -0.07
C LEU A 94 2.98 20.35 1.44
N TYR A 95 2.87 19.26 2.21
CA TYR A 95 2.97 19.28 3.67
C TYR A 95 4.28 19.97 4.13
N TYR A 96 5.40 19.62 3.51
CA TYR A 96 6.70 20.24 3.77
C TYR A 96 6.75 21.71 3.33
N LEU A 97 6.32 22.02 2.09
CA LEU A 97 6.39 23.37 1.52
C LEU A 97 5.52 24.38 2.29
N LEU A 98 4.38 23.93 2.80
CA LEU A 98 3.47 24.76 3.61
C LEU A 98 3.91 24.87 5.08
N GLY A 99 5.03 24.24 5.46
CA GLY A 99 5.63 24.39 6.79
C GLY A 99 4.93 23.62 7.91
N TYR A 100 4.06 22.65 7.60
CA TYR A 100 3.40 21.84 8.61
C TYR A 100 4.39 20.99 9.43
N ARG A 101 4.00 20.66 10.67
CA ARG A 101 4.83 19.94 11.63
C ARG A 101 4.09 18.75 12.24
N ASP A 102 4.81 17.66 12.48
CA ASP A 102 4.29 16.54 13.29
C ASP A 102 4.17 16.97 14.77
N PRO A 103 3.52 16.17 15.64
CA PRO A 103 3.43 16.47 17.07
C PRO A 103 4.78 16.62 17.80
N ARG A 104 5.89 16.24 17.16
CA ARG A 104 7.26 16.37 17.68
C ARG A 104 8.00 17.57 17.06
N GLY A 105 7.34 18.37 16.22
CA GLY A 105 7.93 19.54 15.58
C GLY A 105 8.76 19.24 14.32
N HIS A 106 8.72 18.02 13.79
CA HIS A 106 9.42 17.66 12.55
C HIS A 106 8.70 18.19 11.31
N ALA A 107 9.45 18.67 10.33
CA ALA A 107 8.94 19.14 9.04
C ALA A 107 8.66 18.00 8.03
N TYR A 108 8.48 16.78 8.51
CA TYR A 108 8.22 15.61 7.67
C TYR A 108 7.16 14.73 8.33
N ILE A 109 6.42 14.00 7.51
CA ILE A 109 5.50 12.95 7.99
C ILE A 109 6.30 11.72 8.40
N TYR A 110 7.27 11.36 7.55
CA TYR A 110 8.18 10.25 7.78
C TYR A 110 9.63 10.70 7.59
N PRO A 111 10.59 10.27 8.42
CA PRO A 111 11.99 10.67 8.29
C PRO A 111 12.60 10.34 6.92
N MET A 112 12.12 9.27 6.27
CA MET A 112 12.55 8.87 4.93
C MET A 112 11.96 9.73 3.80
N LEU A 113 11.00 10.59 4.10
CA LEU A 113 10.46 11.63 3.21
C LEU A 113 10.80 13.03 3.72
N ASP A 114 11.95 13.18 4.39
CA ASP A 114 12.48 14.50 4.74
C ASP A 114 13.07 15.17 3.51
N TYR A 115 12.32 16.12 2.93
CA TYR A 115 12.70 16.84 1.71
C TYR A 115 13.89 17.80 1.90
N ARG A 116 14.36 18.03 3.13
CA ARG A 116 15.66 18.69 3.37
C ARG A 116 16.83 17.78 2.98
N LYS A 117 16.59 16.47 2.91
CA LYS A 117 17.54 15.43 2.50
C LYS A 117 17.06 14.77 1.20
N LEU A 118 17.01 15.55 0.12
CA LEU A 118 16.44 15.14 -1.17
C LEU A 118 16.95 13.78 -1.67
N GLY A 119 18.24 13.48 -1.52
CA GLY A 119 18.81 12.20 -1.95
C GLY A 119 18.19 11.00 -1.22
N VAL A 120 17.88 11.13 0.07
CA VAL A 120 17.19 10.08 0.85
C VAL A 120 15.74 9.96 0.39
N ALA A 121 15.04 11.09 0.26
CA ALA A 121 13.63 11.11 -0.15
C ALA A 121 13.42 10.51 -1.54
N ILE A 122 14.22 10.91 -2.53
CA ILE A 122 14.16 10.38 -3.91
C ILE A 122 14.43 8.87 -3.91
N ARG A 123 15.46 8.42 -3.19
CA ARG A 123 15.77 6.99 -3.08
C ARG A 123 14.62 6.22 -2.44
N THR A 124 14.00 6.75 -1.39
CA THR A 124 12.84 6.13 -0.75
C THR A 124 11.67 6.03 -1.70
N ILE A 125 11.33 7.11 -2.42
CA ILE A 125 10.26 7.10 -3.42
C ILE A 125 10.54 6.03 -4.48
N ALA A 126 11.76 5.99 -5.05
CA ALA A 126 12.14 5.01 -6.06
C ALA A 126 12.03 3.56 -5.55
N LEU A 127 12.57 3.27 -4.36
CA LEU A 127 12.52 1.93 -3.76
C LEU A 127 11.09 1.51 -3.41
N THR A 128 10.25 2.43 -2.92
CA THR A 128 8.84 2.16 -2.65
C THR A 128 8.07 1.92 -3.96
N THR A 129 8.38 2.63 -5.05
CA THR A 129 7.80 2.35 -6.37
C THR A 129 8.21 0.97 -6.88
N LEU A 130 9.48 0.57 -6.74
CA LEU A 130 9.91 -0.79 -7.11
C LEU A 130 9.21 -1.86 -6.26
N LEU A 131 9.07 -1.62 -4.95
CA LEU A 131 8.35 -2.51 -4.04
C LEU A 131 6.88 -2.65 -4.47
N LEU A 132 6.22 -1.54 -4.85
CA LEU A 132 4.86 -1.52 -5.36
C LEU A 132 4.69 -2.40 -6.61
N LEU A 133 5.62 -2.31 -7.56
CA LEU A 133 5.62 -3.14 -8.76
C LEU A 133 5.84 -4.63 -8.40
N GLY A 134 6.74 -4.90 -7.45
CA GLY A 134 6.97 -6.24 -6.92
C GLY A 134 5.72 -6.84 -6.27
N CYS A 135 5.07 -6.11 -5.36
CA CYS A 135 3.82 -6.52 -4.72
C CYS A 135 2.68 -6.69 -5.73
N SER A 136 2.59 -5.82 -6.74
CA SER A 136 1.60 -5.94 -7.83
C SER A 136 1.82 -7.22 -8.64
N THR A 137 3.08 -7.55 -8.94
CA THR A 137 3.45 -8.77 -9.66
C THR A 137 3.16 -10.01 -8.82
N LEU A 138 3.49 -9.99 -7.53
CA LEU A 138 3.16 -11.06 -6.58
C LEU A 138 1.66 -11.34 -6.57
N GLN A 139 0.83 -10.31 -6.38
CA GLN A 139 -0.63 -10.47 -6.30
C GLN A 139 -1.25 -10.87 -7.64
N TYR A 140 -0.68 -10.44 -8.76
CA TYR A 140 -1.04 -11.02 -10.05
C TYR A 140 -0.72 -12.52 -10.12
N GLY A 141 0.42 -12.95 -9.57
CA GLY A 141 0.76 -14.37 -9.43
C GLY A 141 -0.25 -15.14 -8.58
N VAL A 142 -0.70 -14.58 -7.45
CA VAL A 142 -1.76 -15.13 -6.60
C VAL A 142 -3.06 -15.32 -7.38
N TYR A 143 -3.48 -14.32 -8.16
CA TYR A 143 -4.60 -14.46 -9.08
C TYR A 143 -4.42 -15.61 -10.08
N ARG A 144 -3.23 -15.73 -10.70
CA ARG A 144 -2.95 -16.80 -11.67
C ARG A 144 -3.00 -18.18 -11.01
N LEU A 145 -2.50 -18.30 -9.78
CA LEU A 145 -2.59 -19.53 -8.98
C LEU A 145 -4.06 -19.90 -8.71
N ARG A 146 -4.89 -18.94 -8.27
CA ARG A 146 -6.33 -19.16 -8.07
C ARG A 146 -7.01 -19.69 -9.33
N VAL A 147 -6.76 -19.04 -10.48
CA VAL A 147 -7.32 -19.46 -11.77
C VAL A 147 -6.84 -20.86 -12.15
N PHE A 148 -5.57 -21.18 -11.93
CA PHE A 148 -5.02 -22.51 -12.17
C PHE A 148 -5.73 -23.59 -11.32
N ILE A 149 -5.89 -23.34 -10.01
CA ILE A 149 -6.60 -24.25 -9.10
C ILE A 149 -8.05 -24.43 -9.57
N ALA A 150 -8.75 -23.35 -9.88
CA ALA A 150 -10.16 -23.41 -10.30
C ALA A 150 -10.33 -24.19 -11.62
N ARG A 151 -9.39 -24.08 -12.56
CA ARG A 151 -9.37 -24.91 -13.79
C ARG A 151 -9.14 -26.38 -13.47
N LYS A 152 -8.19 -26.71 -12.59
CA LYS A 152 -7.93 -28.10 -12.18
C LYS A 152 -9.11 -28.75 -11.46
N LEU A 153 -9.93 -27.96 -10.77
CA LEU A 153 -11.15 -28.40 -10.10
C LEU A 153 -12.38 -28.42 -11.01
N ASN A 154 -12.25 -28.18 -12.32
CA ASN A 154 -13.36 -28.06 -13.27
C ASN A 154 -14.44 -27.03 -12.86
N LYS A 155 -14.07 -25.99 -12.09
CA LYS A 155 -14.98 -24.93 -11.62
C LYS A 155 -15.02 -23.71 -12.55
N LEU A 156 -14.20 -23.70 -13.59
CA LEU A 156 -14.22 -22.70 -14.65
C LEU A 156 -14.51 -23.45 -15.96
N GLN A 157 -15.79 -23.59 -16.29
CA GLN A 157 -16.26 -23.98 -17.63
C GLN A 157 -16.37 -22.72 -18.50
#